data_AF-A0A7C7XVT0-F1
#
_entry.id   AF-A0A7C7XVT0-F1
#
_cell.length_a   1.000
_cell.length_b   1.000
_cell.length_c   1.000
_cell.angle_alpha   90.00
_cell.angle_beta   90.00
_cell.angle_gamma   90.00
#
_symmetry.space_group_name_H-M   'P 1'
#
loop_
_entity.id
_entity.type
_entity.pdbx_description
1 polymer ?
#
loop_
_entity_poly.entity_id
_entity_poly.type
_entity_poly.pdbx_seq_one_letter_code
_entity_poly.pdbx_strand_id
1 'polypeptide(L)'
;MQLGAWIGVSIPVQLGDWKVSIKPSARYLNQKVNFTGIFSHGIRDNFVDSGNRRRDFPTNTFLVQIEDSLDVHAIGPGLEIEIEVGAIRSLSTSVFINGGAYRVLSDRDIQVNSTGLGSTNSISENFEFETQFTAEIDPWLYRGNVGMRFKWKGSPEGWLFGLGG
;
A
#
# COMPACT_ATOMS: atom_id res chain seq x y z
N MET A 1 -1.14 6.46 -6.14
CA MET A 1 -2.61 6.60 -6.30
C MET A 1 -3.21 5.20 -6.39
N GLN A 2 -4.40 4.97 -5.84
CA GLN A 2 -5.04 3.65 -5.84
C GLN A 2 -6.47 3.77 -6.36
N LEU A 3 -6.85 2.90 -7.29
CA LEU A 3 -8.20 2.77 -7.84
C LEU A 3 -8.66 1.33 -7.68
N GLY A 4 -9.95 1.13 -7.44
CA GLY A 4 -10.51 -0.22 -7.30
C GLY A 4 -11.98 -0.28 -7.65
N ALA A 5 -12.39 -1.38 -8.24
CA ALA A 5 -13.77 -1.67 -8.61
C ALA A 5 -14.17 -3.06 -8.06
N TRP A 6 -15.45 -3.22 -7.74
CA TRP A 6 -15.94 -4.36 -6.97
C TRP A 6 -17.35 -4.67 -7.44
N ILE A 7 -17.63 -5.94 -7.73
CA ILE A 7 -18.98 -6.43 -7.98
C ILE A 7 -19.24 -7.62 -7.08
N GLY A 8 -20.43 -7.68 -6.47
CA GLY A 8 -20.75 -8.73 -5.53
C GLY A 8 -22.23 -8.81 -5.26
N VAL A 9 -22.61 -9.86 -4.54
CA VAL A 9 -23.97 -10.10 -4.09
C VAL A 9 -24.02 -9.94 -2.57
N SER A 10 -25.16 -9.51 -2.05
CA SER A 10 -25.37 -9.39 -0.61
C SER A 10 -26.39 -10.41 -0.16
N ILE A 11 -25.99 -11.28 0.76
CA ILE A 11 -26.80 -12.35 1.32
C ILE A 11 -27.13 -11.97 2.77
N PRO A 12 -28.33 -11.42 3.04
CA PRO A 12 -28.76 -11.15 4.40
C PRO A 12 -29.13 -12.47 5.11
N VAL A 13 -28.65 -12.61 6.34
CA VAL A 13 -28.91 -13.75 7.22
C VAL A 13 -29.31 -13.21 8.60
N GLN A 14 -30.44 -13.68 9.13
CA GLN A 14 -30.87 -13.35 10.48
C GLN A 14 -30.53 -14.51 11.41
N LEU A 15 -29.73 -14.25 12.44
CA LEU A 15 -29.27 -15.22 13.44
C LEU A 15 -29.76 -14.77 14.81
N GLY A 16 -30.96 -15.23 15.21
CA GLY A 16 -31.66 -14.70 16.38
C GLY A 16 -31.94 -13.21 16.23
N ASP A 17 -31.44 -12.41 17.18
CA ASP A 17 -31.59 -10.95 17.17
C ASP A 17 -30.58 -10.23 16.27
N TRP A 18 -29.58 -10.96 15.76
CA TRP A 18 -28.49 -10.40 14.97
C TRP A 18 -28.86 -10.41 13.49
N LYS A 19 -28.77 -9.24 12.84
CA LYS A 19 -28.88 -9.12 11.38
C LYS A 19 -27.48 -9.07 10.80
N VAL A 20 -27.11 -10.13 10.08
CA VAL A 20 -25.81 -10.29 9.44
C VAL A 20 -26.00 -10.24 7.92
N SER A 21 -25.02 -9.71 7.20
CA SER A 21 -24.98 -9.74 5.74
C SER A 21 -23.63 -10.24 5.30
N ILE A 22 -23.62 -11.29 4.49
CA ILE A 22 -22.43 -11.88 3.90
C ILE A 22 -22.38 -11.42 2.44
N LYS A 23 -21.26 -10.83 2.04
CA LYS A 23 -21.11 -10.23 0.72
C LYS A 23 -19.87 -10.75 0.00
N PRO A 24 -19.97 -11.87 -0.73
CA PRO A 24 -18.92 -12.30 -1.64
C PRO A 24 -18.86 -11.34 -2.84
N SER A 25 -17.64 -11.11 -3.33
CA SER A 25 -17.37 -10.16 -4.42
C SER A 25 -16.15 -10.56 -5.25
N ALA A 26 -16.16 -10.17 -6.52
CA ALA A 26 -14.97 -10.12 -7.37
C ALA A 26 -14.47 -8.67 -7.40
N ARG A 27 -13.17 -8.50 -7.24
CA ARG A 27 -12.54 -7.18 -7.01
C ARG A 27 -11.37 -6.98 -7.94
N TYR A 28 -11.29 -5.78 -8.50
CA TYR A 28 -10.17 -5.29 -9.28
C TYR A 28 -9.46 -4.18 -8.50
N LEU A 29 -8.13 -4.20 -8.54
CA LEU A 29 -7.25 -3.26 -7.88
C LEU A 29 -6.22 -2.75 -8.89
N ASN A 30 -6.07 -1.44 -8.95
CA ASN A 30 -4.94 -0.77 -9.59
C ASN A 30 -4.22 0.08 -8.51
N GLN A 31 -2.95 -0.21 -8.28
CA GLN A 31 -2.13 0.48 -7.29
C GLN A 31 -0.77 0.82 -7.86
N LYS A 32 -0.41 2.10 -7.78
CA LYS A 32 0.98 2.53 -7.96
C LYS A 32 1.79 2.25 -6.70
N VAL A 33 2.83 1.44 -6.82
CA VAL A 33 3.79 1.12 -5.75
C VAL A 33 5.07 1.89 -6.02
N ASN A 34 5.54 2.66 -5.03
CA ASN A 34 6.80 3.39 -5.11
C ASN A 34 7.89 2.61 -4.36
N PHE A 35 9.08 2.55 -4.95
CA PHE A 35 10.25 1.89 -4.41
C PHE A 35 11.32 2.93 -4.16
N THR A 36 11.96 2.85 -3.00
CA THR A 36 13.10 3.68 -2.64
C THR A 36 14.24 2.78 -2.22
N GLY A 37 15.29 2.74 -3.03
CA GLY A 37 16.55 2.07 -2.69
C GLY A 37 17.51 3.09 -2.10
N ILE A 38 18.11 2.77 -0.95
CA ILE A 38 19.17 3.60 -0.35
C ILE A 38 20.45 2.75 -0.32
N PHE A 39 21.46 3.20 -1.04
CA PHE A 39 22.80 2.64 -1.00
C PHE A 39 23.72 3.52 -0.17
N SER A 40 24.55 2.91 0.67
CA SER A 40 25.56 3.60 1.46
C SER A 40 26.91 2.91 1.25
N HIS A 41 27.92 3.70 0.93
CA HIS A 41 29.28 3.19 0.80
C HIS A 41 30.26 4.09 1.54
N GLY A 42 31.09 3.45 2.37
CA GLY A 42 32.16 4.10 3.10
C GLY A 42 33.47 4.04 2.32
N ILE A 43 34.02 5.19 1.98
CA ILE A 43 35.35 5.34 1.37
C ILE A 43 36.38 5.42 2.49
N ARG A 44 37.42 4.60 2.38
CA ARG A 44 38.58 4.65 3.27
C ARG A 44 39.56 5.66 2.73
N ASP A 45 39.97 6.62 3.56
CA ASP A 45 41.01 7.56 3.20
C ASP A 45 42.35 7.02 3.70
N ASN A 46 43.30 6.82 2.78
CA ASN A 46 44.63 6.33 3.13
C ASN A 46 45.49 7.50 3.62
N PHE A 47 45.27 7.95 4.85
CA PHE A 47 46.14 8.97 5.43
C PHE A 47 47.50 8.35 5.78
N VAL A 48 48.55 8.76 5.05
CA VAL A 48 49.94 8.46 5.41
C VAL A 48 50.35 9.43 6.51
N ASP A 49 50.23 8.99 7.77
CA ASP A 49 50.83 9.70 8.90
C ASP A 49 52.36 9.63 8.75
N SER A 50 53.08 10.75 8.96
CA SER A 50 54.53 10.91 8.73
C SER A 50 55.44 10.00 9.60
N GLY A 51 54.87 8.97 10.23
CA GLY A 51 55.53 7.94 11.01
C GLY A 51 54.87 6.57 10.84
N ASN A 52 54.89 6.01 9.62
CA ASN A 52 54.79 4.57 9.30
C ASN A 52 53.68 3.72 9.94
N ARG A 53 52.60 4.31 10.47
CA ARG A 53 51.42 3.59 10.97
C ARG A 53 50.24 3.93 10.08
N ARG A 54 49.97 3.07 9.10
CA ARG A 54 48.72 3.08 8.34
C ARG A 54 47.57 2.86 9.34
N ARG A 55 46.75 3.88 9.56
CA ARG A 55 45.47 3.72 10.26
C ARG A 55 44.37 3.90 9.23
N ASP A 56 43.76 2.79 8.85
CA ASP A 56 42.64 2.76 7.92
C ASP A 56 41.37 3.21 8.66
N PHE A 57 41.10 4.51 8.69
CA PHE A 57 39.83 5.03 9.18
C PHE A 57 38.88 5.25 7.99
N PRO A 58 37.62 4.76 8.03
CA PRO A 58 36.61 5.17 7.06
C PRO A 58 36.28 6.64 7.29
N THR A 59 36.62 7.51 6.33
CA THR A 59 36.57 8.97 6.52
C THR A 59 35.37 9.61 5.83
N ASN A 60 34.83 8.99 4.76
CA ASN A 60 33.69 9.54 4.02
C ASN A 60 32.65 8.47 3.72
N THR A 61 31.37 8.79 3.90
CA THR A 61 30.25 7.95 3.49
C THR A 61 29.42 8.72 2.47
N PHE A 62 29.14 8.12 1.31
CA PHE A 62 28.17 8.68 0.36
C PHE A 62 26.89 7.83 0.36
N LEU A 63 25.77 8.51 0.13
CA LEU A 63 24.42 7.93 0.08
C LEU A 63 23.84 8.16 -1.30
N VAL A 64 23.36 7.09 -1.93
CA VAL A 64 22.63 7.15 -3.21
C VAL A 64 21.21 6.72 -2.94
N GLN A 65 20.26 7.62 -3.18
CA GLN A 65 18.83 7.33 -3.12
C GLN A 65 18.31 7.19 -4.55
N ILE A 66 17.61 6.10 -4.82
CA ILE A 66 16.97 5.86 -6.10
C ILE A 66 15.50 5.63 -5.87
N GLU A 67 14.67 6.24 -6.71
CA GLU A 67 13.22 6.14 -6.65
C GLU A 67 12.69 5.62 -7.98
N ASP A 68 11.84 4.60 -7.91
CA ASP A 68 11.11 4.09 -9.06
C ASP A 68 9.68 3.73 -8.66
N SER A 69 8.81 3.49 -9.63
CA SER A 69 7.41 3.16 -9.37
C SER A 69 6.85 2.18 -10.39
N LEU A 70 6.04 1.24 -9.90
CA LEU A 70 5.37 0.23 -10.71
C LEU A 70 3.86 0.32 -10.52
N ASP A 71 3.12 0.32 -11.62
CA ASP A 71 1.66 0.22 -11.61
C ASP A 71 1.24 -1.25 -11.57
N VAL A 72 0.61 -1.63 -10.46
CA VAL A 72 0.23 -3.01 -10.16
C VAL A 72 -1.26 -3.21 -10.39
N HIS A 73 -1.58 -4.12 -11.30
CA HIS A 73 -2.94 -4.53 -11.62
C HIS A 73 -3.21 -5.90 -10.99
N ALA A 74 -4.27 -6.00 -10.17
CA ALA A 74 -4.59 -7.25 -9.49
C ALA A 74 -6.09 -7.52 -9.47
N ILE A 75 -6.47 -8.81 -9.58
CA ILE A 75 -7.86 -9.26 -9.50
C ILE A 75 -7.99 -10.38 -8.48
N GLY A 76 -9.09 -10.44 -7.78
CA GLY A 76 -9.40 -11.63 -7.01
C GLY A 76 -10.66 -11.56 -6.16
N PRO A 77 -10.93 -12.63 -5.40
CA PRO A 77 -12.10 -12.71 -4.56
C PRO A 77 -11.96 -11.81 -3.33
N GLY A 78 -13.11 -11.34 -2.84
CA GLY A 78 -13.19 -10.78 -1.51
C GLY A 78 -14.52 -11.05 -0.84
N LEU A 79 -14.49 -10.98 0.47
CA LEU A 79 -15.61 -11.24 1.37
C LEU A 79 -15.78 -10.05 2.29
N GLU A 80 -17.01 -9.60 2.46
CA GLU A 80 -17.39 -8.67 3.53
C GLU A 80 -18.45 -9.34 4.39
N ILE A 81 -18.30 -9.22 5.71
CA ILE A 81 -19.30 -9.60 6.70
C ILE A 81 -19.72 -8.31 7.39
N GLU A 82 -20.99 -7.99 7.33
CA GLU A 82 -21.58 -6.81 7.96
C GLU A 82 -22.60 -7.26 9.03
N ILE A 83 -22.56 -6.62 10.19
CA ILE A 83 -23.47 -6.87 11.31
C ILE A 83 -24.17 -5.55 11.64
N GLU A 84 -25.51 -5.54 11.63
CA GLU A 84 -26.30 -4.40 12.12
C GLU A 84 -26.20 -4.35 13.65
N VAL A 85 -25.63 -3.27 14.18
CA VAL A 85 -25.40 -3.10 15.64
C VAL A 85 -26.53 -2.32 16.30
N GLY A 86 -27.22 -1.47 15.54
CA GLY A 86 -28.37 -0.75 16.04
C GLY A 86 -29.07 0.08 14.98
N ALA A 87 -30.35 0.36 15.21
CA ALA A 87 -31.13 1.27 14.39
C ALA A 87 -31.94 2.21 15.28
N ILE A 88 -31.87 3.51 15.00
CA ILE A 88 -32.64 4.55 15.67
C ILE A 88 -33.44 5.27 14.59
N ARG A 89 -34.76 5.04 14.59
CA ARG A 89 -35.72 5.63 13.64
C ARG A 89 -35.27 5.43 12.19
N SER A 90 -34.76 6.48 11.57
CA SER A 90 -34.34 6.56 10.17
C SER A 90 -32.85 6.29 9.97
N LEU A 91 -32.08 6.07 11.03
CA LEU A 91 -30.65 5.78 10.97
C LEU A 91 -30.36 4.35 11.41
N SER A 92 -29.57 3.62 10.63
CA SER A 92 -29.03 2.32 11.05
C SER A 92 -27.52 2.33 11.00
N THR A 93 -26.91 1.66 11.97
CA THR A 93 -25.46 1.54 12.13
C THR A 93 -25.08 0.08 12.03
N SER A 94 -24.01 -0.17 11.30
CA SER A 94 -23.46 -1.50 11.10
C SER A 94 -21.94 -1.47 11.24
N VAL A 95 -21.38 -2.57 11.70
CA VAL A 95 -19.94 -2.82 11.69
C VAL A 95 -19.67 -3.85 10.60
N PHE A 96 -18.62 -3.65 9.83
CA PHE A 96 -18.21 -4.62 8.82
C PHE A 96 -16.73 -4.96 8.96
N ILE A 97 -16.42 -6.21 8.65
CA ILE A 97 -15.08 -6.68 8.37
C ILE A 97 -15.05 -7.14 6.91
N ASN A 98 -14.02 -6.74 6.17
CA ASN A 98 -13.82 -7.22 4.82
C ASN A 98 -12.40 -7.68 4.60
N GLY A 99 -12.25 -8.64 3.71
CA GLY A 99 -10.96 -9.18 3.29
C GLY A 99 -10.99 -9.52 1.81
N GLY A 100 -9.81 -9.55 1.18
CA GLY A 100 -9.65 -9.99 -0.19
C GLY A 100 -8.25 -10.51 -0.47
N ALA A 101 -8.17 -11.47 -1.38
CA ALA A 101 -6.95 -11.96 -1.96
C ALA A 101 -6.93 -11.56 -3.42
N TYR A 102 -5.82 -10.97 -3.89
CA TYR A 102 -5.70 -10.43 -5.23
C TYR A 102 -4.49 -11.04 -5.91
N ARG A 103 -4.68 -11.67 -7.05
CA ARG A 103 -3.60 -12.14 -7.91
C ARG A 103 -3.12 -10.96 -8.76
N VAL A 104 -1.83 -10.68 -8.71
CA VAL A 104 -1.20 -9.67 -9.59
C VAL A 104 -1.15 -10.22 -11.01
N LEU A 105 -1.60 -9.41 -11.97
CA LEU A 105 -1.66 -9.71 -13.40
C LEU A 105 -0.65 -8.90 -14.23
N SER A 106 -0.18 -7.77 -13.71
CA SER A 106 0.84 -6.94 -14.32
C SER A 106 2.24 -7.52 -14.11
N ASP A 107 3.25 -6.87 -14.71
CA ASP A 107 4.63 -7.09 -14.31
C ASP A 107 4.80 -6.91 -12.80
N ARG A 108 5.73 -7.69 -12.26
CA ARG A 108 6.05 -7.78 -10.84
C ARG A 108 7.52 -7.48 -10.56
N ASP A 109 8.33 -7.44 -11.60
CA ASP A 109 9.77 -7.24 -11.51
C ASP A 109 10.10 -5.78 -11.68
N ILE A 110 10.95 -5.28 -10.80
CA ILE A 110 11.46 -3.91 -10.83
C ILE A 110 12.96 -4.01 -10.81
N GLN A 111 13.57 -3.48 -11.86
CA GLN A 111 15.01 -3.38 -12.00
C GLN A 111 15.39 -1.91 -11.97
N VAL A 112 16.11 -1.52 -10.93
CA VAL A 112 16.57 -0.16 -10.75
C VAL A 112 18.09 -0.15 -10.85
N ASN A 113 18.59 0.54 -11.86
CA ASN A 113 20.03 0.72 -12.07
C ASN A 113 20.39 2.19 -11.83
N SER A 114 21.46 2.42 -11.07
CA SER A 114 22.04 3.75 -10.92
C SER A 114 23.54 3.70 -11.14
N THR A 115 23.97 4.50 -12.11
CA THR A 115 25.37 4.79 -12.41
C THR A 115 25.64 6.24 -12.08
N GLY A 116 26.72 6.52 -11.35
CA GLY A 116 27.08 7.90 -11.03
C GLY A 116 28.56 8.08 -10.76
N LEU A 117 28.98 9.34 -10.78
CA LEU A 117 30.33 9.75 -10.41
C LEU A 117 30.26 10.40 -9.04
N GLY A 118 30.95 9.80 -8.06
CA GLY A 118 31.17 10.40 -6.76
C GLY A 118 32.49 11.17 -6.74
N SER A 119 32.51 12.28 -6.01
CA SER A 119 33.72 13.08 -5.77
C SER A 119 33.90 13.23 -4.26
N THR A 120 35.12 13.04 -3.78
CA THR A 120 35.45 13.29 -2.36
C THR A 120 36.09 14.67 -2.20
N ASN A 121 35.86 15.32 -1.06
CA ASN A 121 36.43 16.64 -0.79
C ASN A 121 37.96 16.63 -0.60
N SER A 122 38.59 15.45 -0.53
CA SER A 122 40.00 15.34 -0.12
C SER A 122 41.00 15.24 -1.28
N ILE A 123 40.65 14.59 -2.39
CA ILE A 123 41.53 14.40 -3.55
C ILE A 123 40.61 14.28 -4.77
N SER A 124 41.01 14.87 -5.90
CA SER A 124 40.31 14.91 -7.20
C SER A 124 40.07 13.53 -7.86
N GLU A 125 39.77 12.51 -7.07
CA GLU A 125 39.41 11.18 -7.53
C GLU A 125 37.90 11.14 -7.73
N ASN A 126 37.50 11.27 -8.99
CA ASN A 126 36.17 10.86 -9.42
C ASN A 126 36.16 9.33 -9.43
N PHE A 127 35.29 8.71 -8.64
CA PHE A 127 35.05 7.28 -8.71
C PHE A 127 33.69 7.03 -9.33
N GLU A 128 33.61 6.01 -10.19
CA GLU A 128 32.38 5.53 -10.78
C GLU A 128 31.76 4.49 -9.85
N PHE A 129 30.46 4.60 -9.61
CA PHE A 129 29.70 3.56 -8.94
C PHE A 129 28.58 3.08 -9.86
N GLU A 130 28.37 1.77 -9.86
CA GLU A 130 27.24 1.11 -10.49
C GLU A 130 26.52 0.30 -9.42
N THR A 131 25.22 0.54 -9.27
CA THR A 131 24.37 -0.18 -8.33
C THR A 131 23.13 -0.69 -9.06
N GLN A 132 22.83 -1.97 -8.86
CA GLN A 132 21.66 -2.63 -9.41
C GLN A 132 20.83 -3.19 -8.27
N PHE A 133 19.55 -2.83 -8.26
CA PHE A 133 18.56 -3.37 -7.34
C PHE A 133 17.51 -4.13 -8.14
N THR A 134 17.15 -5.31 -7.65
CA THR A 134 16.03 -6.08 -8.18
C THR A 134 15.06 -6.34 -7.05
N ALA A 135 13.81 -5.94 -7.24
CA ALA A 135 12.71 -6.25 -6.36
C ALA A 135 11.63 -6.98 -7.15
N GLU A 136 11.07 -8.04 -6.57
CA GLU A 136 9.90 -8.73 -7.11
C GLU A 136 8.73 -8.55 -6.14
N ILE A 137 7.57 -8.18 -6.68
CA ILE A 137 6.33 -8.10 -5.92
C ILE A 137 5.71 -9.49 -5.80
N ASP A 138 5.29 -9.85 -4.59
CA ASP A 138 4.57 -11.09 -4.33
C ASP A 138 3.37 -11.24 -5.29
N PRO A 139 3.17 -12.44 -5.86
CA PRO A 139 2.11 -12.66 -6.85
C PRO A 139 0.71 -12.56 -6.24
N TRP A 140 0.60 -12.61 -4.92
CA TRP A 140 -0.64 -12.49 -4.18
C TRP A 140 -0.58 -11.34 -3.19
N LEU A 141 -1.55 -10.44 -3.28
CA LEU A 141 -1.75 -9.36 -2.33
C LEU A 141 -2.96 -9.69 -1.45
N TYR A 142 -2.81 -9.51 -0.14
CA TYR A 142 -3.88 -9.69 0.83
C TYR A 142 -4.24 -8.36 1.45
N ARG A 143 -5.53 -8.06 1.54
CA ARG A 143 -6.02 -6.84 2.18
C ARG A 143 -7.18 -7.15 3.10
N GLY A 144 -7.20 -6.51 4.26
CA GLY A 144 -8.29 -6.57 5.21
C GLY A 144 -8.61 -5.19 5.74
N ASN A 145 -9.89 -4.92 5.97
CA ASN A 145 -10.36 -3.66 6.58
C ASN A 145 -11.48 -3.96 7.56
N VAL A 146 -11.58 -3.13 8.59
CA VAL A 146 -12.72 -3.08 9.50
C VAL A 146 -13.27 -1.66 9.46
N GLY A 147 -14.58 -1.53 9.51
CA GLY A 147 -15.20 -0.21 9.50
C GLY A 147 -16.63 -0.21 10.01
N MET A 148 -17.19 0.99 10.05
CA MET A 148 -18.58 1.24 10.40
C MET A 148 -19.30 1.86 9.22
N ARG A 149 -20.58 1.53 9.05
CA ARG A 149 -21.43 2.06 7.99
C ARG A 149 -22.75 2.55 8.56
N PHE A 150 -23.07 3.80 8.26
CA PHE A 150 -24.33 4.45 8.61
C PHE A 150 -25.22 4.45 7.38
N LYS A 151 -26.42 3.87 7.48
CA LYS A 151 -27.40 3.89 6.40
C LYS A 151 -28.62 4.68 6.87
N TRP A 152 -28.94 5.71 6.12
CA TRP A 152 -30.21 6.41 6.24
C TRP A 152 -31.30 5.60 5.54
N LYS A 153 -32.31 5.18 6.30
CA LYS A 153 -33.46 4.38 5.83
C LYS A 153 -34.66 5.25 5.41
N GLY A 154 -34.52 6.59 5.43
CA GLY A 154 -35.65 7.51 5.20
C GLY A 154 -36.50 7.71 6.45
N SER A 155 -37.32 8.78 6.48
CA SER A 155 -38.34 8.94 7.52
C SER A 155 -39.48 7.94 7.29
N PRO A 156 -40.12 7.41 8.34
CA PRO A 156 -41.41 6.75 8.18
C PRO A 156 -42.37 7.72 7.46
N GLU A 157 -43.15 7.21 6.51
CA GLU A 157 -44.19 7.98 5.83
C GLU A 157 -45.04 8.73 6.88
N GLY A 158 -45.16 10.05 6.76
CA GLY A 158 -46.12 10.80 7.58
C GLY A 158 -45.89 12.30 7.81
N TRP A 159 -44.71 12.90 7.58
CA TRP A 159 -44.50 14.31 8.00
C TRP A 159 -43.71 15.21 7.04
N LEU A 160 -43.39 14.75 5.84
CA LEU A 160 -42.76 15.58 4.82
C LEU A 160 -43.53 15.45 3.52
N PHE A 161 -44.69 16.08 3.48
CA PHE A 161 -45.34 16.80 2.37
C PHE A 161 -46.82 16.93 2.74
N GLY A 162 -47.13 17.96 3.52
CA GLY A 162 -48.46 18.55 3.47
C GLY A 162 -48.64 19.16 2.09
N LEU A 163 -49.34 18.45 1.20
CA LEU A 163 -50.11 19.05 0.14
C LEU A 163 -51.46 18.34 0.15
N GLY A 164 -52.47 19.11 0.56
CA GLY A 164 -53.86 18.68 0.55
C GLY A 164 -54.39 18.48 -0.87
N GLY A 165 -55.38 17.60 -0.91
CA GLY A 165 -56.29 17.29 -2.01
C GLY A 165 -57.30 16.30 -1.47
#